data_AF-A0A377C109-F1
#
_entry.id   AF-A0A377C109-F1
#
_cell.length_a   1.000
_cell.length_b   1.000
_cell.length_c   1.000
_cell.angle_alpha   90.00
_cell.angle_beta   90.00
_cell.angle_gamma   90.00
#
_symmetry.space_group_name_H-M   'P 1'
#
loop_
_entity.id
_entity.type
_entity.pdbx_description
1 polymer ?
#
loop_
_entity_poly.entity_id
_entity_poly.type
_entity_poly.pdbx_seq_one_letter_code
_entity_poly.pdbx_strand_id
1 'polypeptide(L)'
;MGITFWLIPETKNVTLEHIERKLMAGEKLRKYRRLISRAGCAVHPALFSLIEIGHLAVEAFVSFLIQPCCGNTHQERGMKTIGLLGGMSWESTIPYYRLINEGIKQRLGGLHSAQVLLHSVDFHEIEECQRRGEWDKTGDILAEAALGLQRAGAEGIVLCTNTMHKVADAIESRCTLPFLHIADATGRAITGAGMTRVALLGTRYTMEQDFYRGRLTEQFSINCLIPEADERAKINQIIFEELCLGQFTEASRAYYAQVIARLAEQGAQGVIFGCTEIGLLVPEERSVLPVFDTAAIHAEDAVAFMLS
;
A
#
# COMPACT_ATOMS: atom_id res chain seq x y z
N MET A 1 36.52 11.45 0.50
CA MET A 1 35.15 10.88 0.49
C MET A 1 34.17 12.04 0.64
N GLY A 2 33.40 12.55 -0.33
CA GLY A 2 33.27 12.25 -1.75
C GLY A 2 31.82 12.32 -2.25
N ILE A 3 31.14 13.47 -2.20
CA ILE A 3 30.10 13.89 -3.18
C ILE A 3 30.24 15.40 -3.44
N THR A 4 30.13 15.76 -4.71
CA THR A 4 30.64 16.95 -5.39
C THR A 4 29.51 17.96 -5.65
N PHE A 5 29.68 19.22 -5.26
CA PHE A 5 28.84 20.34 -5.75
C PHE A 5 29.44 20.89 -7.05
N TRP A 6 28.63 21.05 -8.10
CA TRP A 6 29.05 21.80 -9.29
C TRP A 6 28.25 23.10 -9.47
N LEU A 7 29.04 24.17 -9.55
CA LEU A 7 28.79 25.51 -10.12
C LEU A 7 28.02 26.55 -9.29
N ILE A 8 28.78 27.26 -8.44
CA ILE A 8 28.61 28.70 -8.23
C ILE A 8 29.97 29.35 -8.60
N PRO A 9 30.05 30.29 -9.56
CA PRO A 9 31.29 31.00 -9.78
C PRO A 9 31.54 31.97 -8.63
N GLU A 10 32.76 31.89 -8.10
CA GLU A 10 33.33 32.76 -7.08
C GLU A 10 33.08 34.25 -7.40
N THR A 11 32.35 34.94 -6.53
CA THR A 11 32.66 36.33 -6.22
C THR A 11 33.02 36.42 -4.74
N LYS A 12 34.33 36.53 -4.48
CA LYS A 12 34.94 36.67 -3.17
C LYS A 12 34.34 37.86 -2.39
N ASN A 13 34.11 37.64 -1.09
CA ASN A 13 33.85 38.63 -0.03
C ASN A 13 32.54 39.43 -0.09
N VAL A 14 31.40 38.78 0.13
CA VAL A 14 30.16 39.48 0.53
C VAL A 14 29.52 38.76 1.72
N THR A 15 29.72 39.30 2.92
CA THR A 15 28.99 38.92 4.14
C THR A 15 27.68 39.71 4.25
N LEU A 16 26.70 39.22 5.01
CA LEU A 16 25.40 39.88 5.26
C LEU A 16 25.54 41.34 5.74
N GLU A 17 26.51 41.62 6.62
CA GLU A 17 26.87 42.99 7.06
C GLU A 17 27.31 43.91 5.91
N HIS A 18 27.90 43.36 4.84
CA HIS A 18 28.34 44.11 3.67
C HIS A 18 27.17 44.54 2.78
N ILE A 19 26.06 43.79 2.82
CA ILE A 19 24.82 44.11 2.11
C ILE A 19 24.02 45.15 2.89
N GLU A 20 23.93 45.02 4.22
CA GLU A 20 23.25 45.99 5.09
C GLU A 20 23.91 47.38 5.07
N ARG A 21 25.24 47.47 5.16
CA ARG A 21 25.94 48.77 5.01
C ARG A 21 25.72 49.43 3.66
N LYS A 22 25.52 48.65 2.60
CA LYS A 22 25.28 49.15 1.23
C LYS A 22 23.82 49.51 0.95
N LEU A 23 22.88 48.98 1.73
CA LEU A 23 21.48 49.41 1.70
C LEU A 23 21.28 50.72 2.49
N MET A 24 22.05 50.92 3.55
CA MET A 24 22.00 52.14 4.39
C MET A 24 22.77 53.33 3.80
N ALA A 25 23.74 53.10 2.91
CA ALA A 25 24.36 54.14 2.10
C ALA A 25 23.67 54.17 0.73
N GLY A 26 22.90 55.21 0.43
CA GLY A 26 21.96 55.33 -0.70
C GLY A 26 22.53 55.27 -2.13
N GLU A 27 23.58 54.51 -2.39
CA GLU A 27 24.13 54.26 -3.71
C GLU A 27 23.75 52.88 -4.26
N LYS A 28 22.92 52.91 -5.31
CA LYS A 28 22.80 51.90 -6.41
C LYS A 28 21.66 50.86 -6.34
N LEU A 29 20.43 51.34 -6.37
CA LEU A 29 19.27 50.63 -6.96
C LEU A 29 19.48 50.26 -8.46
N ARG A 30 20.33 50.99 -9.20
CA ARG A 30 20.63 50.70 -10.62
C ARG A 30 21.41 49.41 -10.87
N LYS A 31 22.21 48.93 -9.91
CA LYS A 31 23.06 47.74 -10.11
C LYS A 31 22.26 46.44 -9.97
N TYR A 32 21.29 46.40 -9.05
CA TYR A 32 20.42 45.24 -8.82
C TYR A 32 19.33 45.07 -9.89
N ARG A 33 18.89 46.17 -10.54
CA ARG A 33 17.92 46.14 -11.64
C ARG A 33 18.37 45.27 -12.84
N ARG A 34 19.69 45.18 -13.09
CA ARG A 34 20.27 44.33 -14.15
C ARG A 34 20.40 42.86 -13.75
N LEU A 35 20.48 42.56 -12.46
CA LEU A 35 20.55 41.17 -11.98
C LEU A 35 19.17 40.51 -12.06
N ILE A 36 18.13 41.24 -11.66
CA ILE A 36 16.75 40.75 -11.62
C ILE A 36 16.19 40.54 -13.05
N SER A 37 16.55 41.40 -14.01
CA SER A 37 16.09 41.23 -15.41
C SER A 37 16.74 40.06 -16.16
N ARG A 38 17.85 39.50 -15.65
CA ARG A 38 18.54 38.33 -16.24
C ARG A 38 18.06 37.00 -15.67
N ALA A 39 17.33 37.01 -14.56
CA ALA A 39 16.89 35.79 -13.86
C ALA A 39 15.47 35.31 -14.24
N GLY A 40 14.79 35.97 -15.18
CA GLY A 40 13.50 35.50 -15.72
C GLY A 40 12.29 35.54 -14.76
N CYS A 41 12.43 36.07 -13.55
CA CYS A 41 11.29 36.21 -12.64
C CYS A 41 10.44 37.44 -13.00
N ALA A 42 9.15 37.23 -13.29
CA ALA A 42 8.17 38.30 -13.42
C ALA A 42 7.93 38.94 -12.04
N VAL A 43 8.41 40.18 -11.86
CA VAL A 43 8.11 40.97 -10.66
C VAL A 43 6.80 41.73 -10.90
N HIS A 44 5.80 41.48 -10.06
CA HIS A 44 4.48 42.12 -10.16
C HIS A 44 4.60 43.66 -10.00
N PRO A 45 3.93 44.49 -10.83
CA PRO A 45 4.09 45.95 -10.83
C PRO A 45 3.78 46.65 -9.50
N ALA A 46 3.05 45.99 -8.59
CA ALA A 46 2.69 46.51 -7.27
C ALA A 46 3.89 46.66 -6.30
N LEU A 47 5.05 46.04 -6.59
CA LEU A 47 6.25 46.19 -5.74
C LEU A 47 6.87 47.59 -5.81
N PHE A 48 6.57 48.38 -6.83
CA PHE A 48 7.18 49.71 -7.01
C PHE A 48 6.47 50.82 -6.23
N SER A 49 5.28 50.56 -5.68
CA SER A 49 4.45 51.57 -5.01
C SER A 49 4.71 51.72 -3.50
N LEU A 50 5.57 50.89 -2.91
CA LEU A 50 5.76 50.81 -1.46
C LEU A 50 7.04 51.48 -0.93
N ILE A 51 7.76 52.24 -1.76
CA ILE A 51 9.03 52.89 -1.38
C ILE A 51 8.87 54.41 -1.13
N GLU A 52 7.66 54.89 -0.84
CA GLU A 52 7.44 56.32 -0.51
C GLU A 52 6.80 56.61 0.84
N ILE A 53 6.53 55.61 1.69
CA ILE A 53 5.95 55.87 3.02
C ILE A 53 6.83 55.23 4.09
N GLY A 54 7.35 56.10 4.96
CA GLY A 54 8.42 55.83 5.91
C GLY A 54 8.17 54.69 6.90
N HIS A 55 9.31 54.11 7.31
CA HIS A 55 9.69 53.30 8.46
C HIS A 55 8.71 52.39 9.25
N LEU A 56 7.38 52.55 9.21
CA LEU A 56 6.45 51.60 9.83
C LEU A 56 6.00 50.48 8.89
N ALA A 57 6.16 50.64 7.56
CA ALA A 57 5.80 49.59 6.62
C ALA A 57 6.84 48.46 6.56
N VAL A 58 8.09 48.70 6.96
CA VAL A 58 9.17 47.69 6.88
C VAL A 58 9.00 46.60 7.94
N GLU A 59 8.58 46.92 9.17
CA GLU A 59 8.30 45.88 10.18
C GLU A 59 7.09 45.03 9.79
N ALA A 60 6.04 45.64 9.23
CA ALA A 60 4.91 44.89 8.68
C ALA A 60 5.30 44.04 7.45
N PHE A 61 6.21 44.52 6.59
CA PHE A 61 6.66 43.81 5.39
C PHE A 61 7.68 42.69 5.70
N VAL A 62 8.53 42.87 6.71
CA VAL A 62 9.41 41.82 7.24
C VAL A 62 8.57 40.78 7.99
N SER A 63 7.51 41.17 8.70
CA SER A 63 6.56 40.22 9.28
C SER A 63 5.71 39.50 8.21
N PHE A 64 5.46 40.12 7.04
CA PHE A 64 4.78 39.49 5.89
C PHE A 64 5.69 38.59 5.05
N LEU A 65 7.00 38.87 4.97
CA LEU A 65 8.01 38.02 4.34
C LEU A 65 8.54 36.92 5.28
N ILE A 66 8.41 37.09 6.60
CA ILE A 66 8.72 36.12 7.67
C ILE A 66 7.42 35.63 8.33
N GLN A 67 6.29 35.74 7.64
CA GLN A 67 5.19 34.82 7.94
C GLN A 67 5.70 33.45 7.51
N PRO A 68 5.78 32.44 8.40
CA PRO A 68 5.92 31.08 7.92
C PRO A 68 4.79 30.90 6.91
N CYS A 69 5.06 30.29 5.76
CA CYS A 69 4.04 29.88 4.81
C CYS A 69 3.09 28.89 5.48
N CYS A 70 2.23 29.40 6.37
CA CYS A 70 1.14 28.76 7.07
C CYS A 70 -0.09 29.54 6.63
N GLY A 71 -0.41 29.42 5.35
CA GLY A 71 -1.51 30.08 4.68
C GLY A 71 -1.81 29.31 3.41
N ASN A 72 -2.60 28.25 3.57
CA ASN A 72 -3.01 27.28 2.56
C ASN A 72 -1.86 26.57 1.85
N THR A 73 -1.13 25.79 2.63
CA THR A 73 -0.75 24.48 2.13
C THR A 73 -2.04 23.86 1.56
N HIS A 74 -2.02 23.38 0.31
CA HIS A 74 -2.70 22.12 0.06
C HIS A 74 -2.31 21.28 1.26
N GLN A 75 -3.27 20.92 2.11
CA GLN A 75 -3.01 19.94 3.14
C GLN A 75 -2.33 18.80 2.39
N GLU A 76 -1.01 18.68 2.51
CA GLU A 76 -0.31 17.45 2.16
C GLU A 76 -0.98 16.50 3.13
N ARG A 77 -2.08 15.87 2.70
CA ARG A 77 -2.53 14.66 3.34
C ARG A 77 -1.38 13.73 3.10
N GLY A 78 -0.45 13.69 4.06
CA GLY A 78 0.58 12.67 4.11
C GLY A 78 -0.11 11.33 3.94
N MET A 79 0.57 10.39 3.30
CA MET A 79 0.01 9.05 3.15
C MET A 79 -0.34 8.49 4.53
N LYS A 80 -1.46 7.79 4.63
CA LYS A 80 -1.81 7.08 5.87
C LYS A 80 -0.81 5.97 6.12
N THR A 81 -0.46 5.71 7.37
CA THR A 81 0.37 4.55 7.73
C THR A 81 -0.48 3.28 7.73
N ILE A 82 -0.09 2.26 6.98
CA ILE A 82 -0.81 0.97 6.93
C ILE A 82 -0.24 -0.03 7.95
N GLY A 83 -1.12 -0.73 8.66
CA GLY A 83 -0.78 -1.85 9.52
C GLY A 83 -0.96 -3.18 8.78
N LEU A 84 0.10 -3.97 8.66
CA LEU A 84 0.09 -5.31 8.08
C LEU A 84 0.15 -6.37 9.18
N LEU A 85 -0.80 -7.31 9.17
CA LEU A 85 -0.73 -8.55 9.95
C LEU A 85 -0.23 -9.67 9.02
N GLY A 86 1.05 -9.99 9.13
CA GLY A 86 1.75 -10.94 8.25
C GLY A 86 2.34 -12.13 8.99
N GLY A 87 3.19 -12.89 8.28
CA GLY A 87 3.79 -14.12 8.79
C GLY A 87 2.87 -15.34 8.68
N MET A 88 1.93 -15.35 7.73
CA MET A 88 0.95 -16.45 7.56
C MET A 88 0.79 -16.94 6.09
N SER A 89 1.86 -17.26 5.36
CA SER A 89 3.26 -17.34 5.84
C SER A 89 4.07 -16.06 5.56
N TRP A 90 5.35 -16.03 5.94
CA TRP A 90 6.21 -14.85 5.71
C TRP A 90 6.59 -14.71 4.23
N GLU A 91 6.68 -15.82 3.50
CA GLU A 91 6.97 -15.85 2.06
C GLU A 91 5.96 -14.98 1.28
N SER A 92 4.68 -15.04 1.65
CA SER A 92 3.64 -14.23 1.02
C SER A 92 3.47 -12.82 1.61
N THR A 93 4.04 -12.55 2.79
CA THR A 93 4.09 -11.18 3.34
C THR A 93 5.05 -10.29 2.55
N ILE A 94 6.12 -10.85 1.97
CA ILE A 94 7.09 -10.13 1.14
C ILE A 94 6.43 -9.46 -0.07
N PRO A 95 5.62 -10.17 -0.90
CA PRO A 95 4.83 -9.56 -1.97
C PRO A 95 4.02 -8.34 -1.53
N TYR A 96 3.30 -8.39 -0.41
CA TYR A 96 2.56 -7.24 0.10
C TYR A 96 3.46 -6.03 0.31
N TYR A 97 4.56 -6.22 1.06
CA TYR A 97 5.49 -5.13 1.34
C TYR A 97 6.11 -4.55 0.06
N ARG A 98 6.51 -5.41 -0.89
CA ARG A 98 7.05 -4.99 -2.18
C ARG A 98 6.04 -4.18 -2.98
N LEU A 99 4.86 -4.76 -3.22
CA LEU A 99 3.83 -4.18 -4.09
C LEU A 99 3.29 -2.86 -3.53
N ILE A 100 3.12 -2.75 -2.21
CA ILE A 100 2.68 -1.49 -1.57
C ILE A 100 3.74 -0.40 -1.78
N ASN A 101 5.02 -0.71 -1.56
CA ASN A 101 6.10 0.26 -1.79
C ASN A 101 6.21 0.66 -3.26
N GLU A 102 6.10 -0.30 -4.18
CA GLU A 102 6.12 -0.04 -5.62
C GLU A 102 4.93 0.83 -6.05
N GLY A 103 3.72 0.56 -5.55
CA GLY A 103 2.52 1.36 -5.82
C GLY A 103 2.66 2.80 -5.33
N ILE A 104 3.13 3.01 -4.09
CA ILE A 104 3.40 4.36 -3.56
C ILE A 104 4.46 5.08 -4.40
N LYS A 105 5.56 4.40 -4.73
CA LYS A 105 6.62 4.97 -5.58
C LYS A 105 6.09 5.35 -6.97
N GLN A 106 5.21 4.54 -7.56
CA GLN A 106 4.61 4.84 -8.86
C GLN A 106 3.69 6.06 -8.81
N ARG A 107 2.92 6.23 -7.74
CA ARG A 107 1.96 7.34 -7.60
C ARG A 107 2.60 8.67 -7.20
N LEU A 108 3.63 8.63 -6.34
CA LEU A 108 4.26 9.83 -5.77
C LEU A 108 5.62 10.18 -6.42
N GLY A 109 6.28 9.22 -7.07
CA GLY A 109 7.55 9.41 -7.75
C GLY A 109 8.76 9.62 -6.81
N GLY A 110 9.91 9.90 -7.41
CA GLY A 110 11.16 10.18 -6.68
C GLY A 110 11.62 9.03 -5.78
N LEU A 111 11.89 9.35 -4.51
CA LEU A 111 12.31 8.40 -3.47
C LEU A 111 11.20 8.15 -2.44
N HIS A 112 9.94 8.45 -2.76
CA HIS A 112 8.82 8.10 -1.88
C HIS A 112 8.71 6.59 -1.71
N SER A 113 8.50 6.16 -0.48
CA SER A 113 8.24 4.79 -0.06
C SER A 113 7.03 4.76 0.86
N ALA A 114 6.42 3.59 1.03
CA ALA A 114 5.24 3.41 1.86
C ALA A 114 5.55 3.54 3.36
N GLN A 115 4.65 4.15 4.13
CA GLN A 115 4.67 4.10 5.59
C GLN A 115 3.96 2.83 6.05
N VAL A 116 4.71 1.85 6.55
CA VAL A 116 4.22 0.50 6.87
C VAL A 116 4.65 0.12 8.28
N LEU A 117 3.69 -0.37 9.08
CA LEU A 117 3.93 -1.09 10.32
C LEU A 117 3.55 -2.54 10.11
N LEU A 118 4.49 -3.47 10.27
CA LEU A 118 4.26 -4.90 10.09
C LEU A 118 4.37 -5.63 11.44
N HIS A 119 3.33 -6.36 11.81
CA HIS A 119 3.40 -7.39 12.83
C HIS A 119 3.45 -8.74 12.14
N SER A 120 4.59 -9.44 12.24
CA SER A 120 4.75 -10.78 11.71
C SER A 120 4.68 -11.78 12.85
N VAL A 121 3.67 -12.65 12.83
CA VAL A 121 3.51 -13.72 13.83
C VAL A 121 4.51 -14.85 13.56
N ASP A 122 4.74 -15.71 14.56
CA ASP A 122 5.27 -17.05 14.31
C ASP A 122 4.13 -17.91 13.74
N PHE A 123 4.27 -18.34 12.49
CA PHE A 123 3.20 -19.05 11.80
C PHE A 123 2.85 -20.39 12.47
N HIS A 124 3.81 -21.01 13.16
CA HIS A 124 3.61 -22.31 13.79
C HIS A 124 2.46 -22.29 14.80
N GLU A 125 2.35 -21.24 15.63
CA GLU A 125 1.27 -21.12 16.60
C GLU A 125 -0.10 -21.00 15.91
N ILE A 126 -0.18 -20.18 14.86
CA ILE A 126 -1.41 -19.99 14.10
C ILE A 126 -1.83 -21.30 13.40
N GLU A 127 -0.90 -21.99 12.75
CA GLU A 127 -1.18 -23.25 12.03
C GLU A 127 -1.60 -24.38 12.98
N GLU A 128 -0.94 -24.52 14.14
CA GLU A 128 -1.35 -25.48 15.17
C GLU A 128 -2.78 -25.20 15.66
N CYS A 129 -3.14 -23.93 15.86
CA CYS A 129 -4.50 -23.54 16.23
C CYS A 129 -5.50 -23.87 15.11
N GLN A 130 -5.16 -23.63 13.84
CA GLN A 130 -6.01 -24.00 12.69
C GLN A 130 -6.30 -25.50 12.68
N ARG A 131 -5.28 -26.35 12.86
CA ARG A 131 -5.44 -27.82 12.93
C ARG A 131 -6.32 -28.27 14.09
N ARG A 132 -6.23 -27.60 15.24
CA ARG A 132 -7.04 -27.91 16.43
C ARG A 132 -8.43 -27.28 16.42
N GLY A 133 -8.70 -26.39 15.45
CA GLY A 133 -9.94 -25.62 15.41
C GLY A 133 -10.03 -24.54 16.50
N GLU A 134 -8.89 -24.09 17.05
CA GLU A 134 -8.79 -23.06 18.08
C GLU A 134 -8.91 -21.64 17.48
N TRP A 135 -10.01 -21.39 16.76
CA TRP A 135 -10.21 -20.15 16.00
C TRP A 135 -10.31 -18.91 16.90
N ASP A 136 -11.00 -19.00 18.04
CA ASP A 136 -11.13 -17.89 18.99
C ASP A 136 -9.74 -17.43 19.49
N LYS A 137 -8.84 -18.39 19.78
CA LYS A 137 -7.46 -18.10 20.17
C LYS A 137 -6.72 -17.34 19.08
N THR A 138 -6.87 -17.74 17.82
CA THR A 138 -6.26 -16.99 16.71
C THR A 138 -6.88 -15.61 16.51
N GLY A 139 -8.18 -15.45 16.75
CA GLY A 139 -8.84 -14.15 16.79
C GLY A 139 -8.25 -13.24 17.85
N ASP A 140 -7.99 -13.77 19.04
CA ASP A 140 -7.34 -13.03 20.14
C ASP A 140 -5.92 -12.58 19.78
N ILE A 141 -5.10 -13.50 19.23
CA ILE A 141 -3.72 -13.19 18.81
C ILE A 141 -3.71 -12.06 17.78
N LEU A 142 -4.54 -12.17 16.74
CA LEU A 142 -4.55 -11.20 15.64
C LEU A 142 -5.18 -9.86 16.03
N ALA A 143 -6.19 -9.87 16.91
CA ALA A 143 -6.78 -8.64 17.44
C ALA A 143 -5.77 -7.87 18.31
N GLU A 144 -5.02 -8.55 19.18
CA GLU A 144 -3.96 -7.89 19.96
C GLU A 144 -2.81 -7.38 19.09
N ALA A 145 -2.43 -8.11 18.04
CA ALA A 145 -1.47 -7.63 17.07
C ALA A 145 -1.97 -6.34 16.36
N ALA A 146 -3.25 -6.32 15.94
CA ALA A 146 -3.86 -5.14 15.33
C ALA A 146 -3.88 -3.93 16.28
N LEU A 147 -4.26 -4.14 17.54
CA LEU A 147 -4.20 -3.10 18.57
C LEU A 147 -2.77 -2.61 18.82
N GLY A 148 -1.79 -3.51 18.75
CA GLY A 148 -0.37 -3.16 18.79
C GLY A 148 0.04 -2.21 17.67
N LEU A 149 -0.37 -2.51 16.43
CA LEU A 149 -0.13 -1.65 15.28
C LEU A 149 -0.87 -0.32 15.38
N GLN A 150 -2.11 -0.31 15.88
CA GLN A 150 -2.86 0.91 16.16
C GLN A 150 -2.12 1.81 17.16
N ARG A 151 -1.63 1.24 18.27
CA ARG A 151 -0.82 1.99 19.25
C ARG A 151 0.47 2.55 18.66
N ALA A 152 1.03 1.88 17.64
CA ALA A 152 2.23 2.32 16.94
C ALA A 152 1.95 3.37 15.83
N GLY A 153 0.68 3.68 15.55
CA GLY A 153 0.29 4.73 14.60
C GLY A 153 -0.25 4.22 13.26
N ALA A 154 -0.61 2.94 13.14
CA ALA A 154 -1.34 2.47 11.98
C ALA A 154 -2.74 3.11 11.90
N GLU A 155 -3.18 3.40 10.69
CA GLU A 155 -4.45 4.07 10.39
C GLU A 155 -5.44 3.16 9.64
N GLY A 156 -5.02 1.95 9.29
CA GLY A 156 -5.83 0.89 8.70
C GLY A 156 -5.13 -0.46 8.88
N ILE A 157 -5.90 -1.55 8.82
CA ILE A 157 -5.39 -2.92 8.97
C ILE A 157 -5.59 -3.71 7.67
N VAL A 158 -4.54 -4.39 7.25
CA VAL A 158 -4.52 -5.39 6.17
C VAL A 158 -4.06 -6.70 6.76
N LEU A 159 -4.90 -7.73 6.66
CA LEU A 159 -4.55 -9.09 7.05
C LEU A 159 -3.97 -9.83 5.84
N CYS A 160 -2.67 -10.13 5.86
CA CYS A 160 -1.92 -10.65 4.72
C CYS A 160 -2.09 -12.16 4.53
N THR A 161 -3.30 -12.68 4.67
CA THR A 161 -3.63 -14.10 4.47
C THR A 161 -5.13 -14.27 4.24
N ASN A 162 -5.51 -15.17 3.33
CA ASN A 162 -6.93 -15.42 3.04
C ASN A 162 -7.60 -16.18 4.20
N THR A 163 -6.98 -17.26 4.68
CA THR A 163 -7.58 -18.17 5.66
C THR A 163 -7.97 -17.48 6.96
N MET A 164 -7.13 -16.57 7.48
CA MET A 164 -7.40 -15.92 8.76
C MET A 164 -8.47 -14.84 8.71
N HIS A 165 -9.01 -14.50 7.54
CA HIS A 165 -10.24 -13.69 7.48
C HIS A 165 -11.45 -14.42 8.08
N LYS A 166 -11.35 -15.72 8.33
CA LYS A 166 -12.30 -16.45 9.17
C LYS A 166 -12.52 -15.80 10.55
N VAL A 167 -11.51 -15.11 11.08
CA VAL A 167 -11.56 -14.41 12.37
C VAL A 167 -11.48 -12.88 12.21
N ALA A 168 -11.78 -12.35 11.01
CA ALA A 168 -11.80 -10.91 10.75
C ALA A 168 -12.71 -10.17 11.75
N ASP A 169 -13.89 -10.73 12.05
CA ASP A 169 -14.84 -10.15 13.01
C ASP A 169 -14.22 -9.92 14.41
N ALA A 170 -13.31 -10.79 14.85
CA ALA A 170 -12.62 -10.63 16.14
C ALA A 170 -11.64 -9.44 16.12
N ILE A 171 -11.02 -9.18 14.95
CA ILE A 171 -10.15 -8.03 14.74
C ILE A 171 -10.99 -6.75 14.66
N GLU A 172 -12.03 -6.73 13.83
CA GLU A 172 -12.91 -5.58 13.58
C GLU A 172 -13.67 -5.14 14.83
N SER A 173 -14.09 -6.09 15.68
CA SER A 173 -14.81 -5.78 16.92
C SER A 173 -13.92 -5.21 18.03
N ARG A 174 -12.60 -5.43 17.97
CA ARG A 174 -11.65 -5.02 19.02
C ARG A 174 -10.77 -3.83 18.60
N CYS A 175 -10.38 -3.75 17.34
CA CYS A 175 -9.56 -2.69 16.77
C CYS A 175 -10.45 -1.73 15.97
N THR A 176 -10.44 -0.45 16.32
CA THR A 176 -11.32 0.56 15.68
C THR A 176 -10.81 1.07 14.34
N LEU A 177 -9.66 0.58 13.87
CA LEU A 177 -9.11 0.98 12.58
C LEU A 177 -9.94 0.38 11.43
N PRO A 178 -10.06 1.08 10.30
CA PRO A 178 -10.59 0.51 9.08
C PRO A 178 -9.88 -0.81 8.75
N PHE A 179 -10.65 -1.89 8.62
CA PHE A 179 -10.15 -3.19 8.21
C PHE A 179 -10.39 -3.38 6.71
N LEU A 180 -9.31 -3.50 5.95
CA LEU A 180 -9.37 -3.78 4.52
C LEU A 180 -9.54 -5.29 4.36
N HIS A 181 -10.77 -5.72 4.08
CA HIS A 181 -11.08 -7.14 3.95
C HIS A 181 -10.67 -7.66 2.56
N ILE A 182 -9.85 -8.71 2.50
CA ILE A 182 -9.28 -9.24 1.25
C ILE A 182 -10.35 -9.68 0.23
N ALA A 183 -11.45 -10.27 0.71
CA ALA A 183 -12.56 -10.69 -0.15
C ALA A 183 -13.33 -9.49 -0.74
N ASP A 184 -13.33 -8.33 -0.06
CA ASP A 184 -13.99 -7.14 -0.59
C ASP A 184 -13.17 -6.51 -1.70
N ALA A 185 -11.85 -6.41 -1.52
CA ALA A 185 -10.94 -5.97 -2.57
C ALA A 185 -11.05 -6.86 -3.81
N THR A 186 -11.06 -8.18 -3.61
CA THR A 186 -11.23 -9.17 -4.67
C THR A 186 -12.61 -9.09 -5.32
N GLY A 187 -13.67 -8.96 -4.53
CA GLY A 187 -15.05 -8.83 -5.01
C GLY A 187 -15.25 -7.58 -5.88
N ARG A 188 -14.65 -6.44 -5.50
CA ARG A 188 -14.63 -5.22 -6.32
C ARG A 188 -13.91 -5.45 -7.65
N ALA A 189 -12.76 -6.12 -7.65
CA ALA A 189 -12.01 -6.42 -8.88
C ALA A 189 -12.81 -7.32 -9.84
N ILE A 190 -13.42 -8.39 -9.33
CA ILE A 190 -14.26 -9.31 -10.13
C ILE A 190 -15.50 -8.59 -10.67
N THR A 191 -16.14 -7.77 -9.84
CA THR A 191 -17.29 -6.95 -10.26
C THR A 191 -16.90 -5.98 -11.38
N GLY A 192 -15.74 -5.33 -11.26
CA GLY A 192 -15.20 -4.45 -12.30
C GLY A 192 -14.91 -5.16 -13.62
N ALA A 193 -14.62 -6.46 -13.58
CA ALA A 193 -14.47 -7.32 -14.77
C ALA A 193 -15.81 -7.84 -15.32
N GLY A 194 -16.95 -7.50 -14.70
CA GLY A 194 -18.27 -7.95 -15.14
C GLY A 194 -18.54 -9.45 -14.95
N MET A 195 -17.79 -10.11 -14.05
CA MET A 195 -17.90 -11.54 -13.79
C MET A 195 -18.77 -11.81 -12.56
N THR A 196 -19.52 -12.91 -12.60
CA THR A 196 -20.41 -13.33 -11.50
C THR A 196 -20.20 -14.79 -11.09
N ARG A 197 -19.41 -15.55 -11.85
CA ARG A 197 -19.11 -16.95 -11.57
C ARG A 197 -17.62 -17.22 -11.78
N VAL A 198 -16.90 -17.49 -10.71
CA VAL A 198 -15.43 -17.66 -10.72
C VAL A 198 -15.02 -18.92 -9.99
N ALA A 199 -13.87 -19.48 -10.36
CA ALA A 199 -13.20 -20.53 -9.61
C ALA A 199 -12.51 -19.93 -8.36
N LEU A 200 -12.47 -20.68 -7.26
CA LEU A 200 -11.72 -20.34 -6.06
C LEU A 200 -10.75 -21.47 -5.72
N LEU A 201 -9.45 -21.17 -5.79
CA LEU A 201 -8.39 -22.04 -5.31
C LEU A 201 -7.77 -21.44 -4.05
N GLY A 202 -7.57 -22.24 -3.01
CA GLY A 202 -6.98 -21.78 -1.76
C GLY A 202 -6.76 -22.93 -0.81
N THR A 203 -6.58 -22.64 0.48
CA THR A 203 -6.61 -23.71 1.50
C THR A 203 -7.97 -24.38 1.50
N ARG A 204 -8.03 -25.60 2.04
CA ARG A 204 -9.28 -26.33 2.24
C ARG A 204 -10.29 -25.51 3.03
N TYR A 205 -9.84 -24.76 4.05
CA TYR A 205 -10.70 -23.88 4.83
C TYR A 205 -11.34 -22.78 3.97
N THR A 206 -10.55 -22.07 3.17
CA THR A 206 -11.03 -20.99 2.28
C THR A 206 -11.98 -21.51 1.20
N MET A 207 -11.73 -22.70 0.67
CA MET A 207 -12.59 -23.30 -0.36
C MET A 207 -13.89 -23.87 0.23
N GLU A 208 -13.84 -24.53 1.39
CA GLU A 208 -14.97 -25.29 1.91
C GLU A 208 -15.87 -24.50 2.87
N GLN A 209 -15.37 -23.44 3.50
CA GLN A 209 -16.14 -22.67 4.49
C GLN A 209 -16.71 -21.37 3.91
N ASP A 210 -17.68 -20.82 4.63
CA ASP A 210 -18.48 -19.68 4.16
C ASP A 210 -17.81 -18.31 4.34
N PHE A 211 -16.81 -18.17 5.21
CA PHE A 211 -16.24 -16.85 5.56
C PHE A 211 -15.71 -16.06 4.35
N TYR A 212 -15.23 -16.76 3.31
CA TYR A 212 -14.75 -16.12 2.07
C TYR A 212 -15.82 -16.12 0.99
N ARG A 213 -16.35 -17.30 0.67
CA ARG A 213 -17.32 -17.51 -0.43
C ARG A 213 -18.68 -16.91 -0.13
N GLY A 214 -19.13 -17.03 1.12
CA GLY A 214 -20.34 -16.40 1.64
C GLY A 214 -20.25 -14.90 1.49
N ARG A 215 -19.15 -14.27 1.93
CA ARG A 215 -18.97 -12.81 1.77
C ARG A 215 -19.00 -12.36 0.31
N LEU A 216 -18.33 -13.08 -0.61
CA LEU A 216 -18.41 -12.79 -2.05
C LEU A 216 -19.83 -12.93 -2.61
N THR A 217 -20.57 -13.94 -2.14
CA THR A 217 -21.97 -14.16 -2.56
C THR A 217 -22.88 -13.07 -2.03
N GLU A 218 -22.81 -12.77 -0.73
CA GLU A 218 -23.70 -11.84 -0.05
C GLU A 218 -23.47 -10.39 -0.45
N GLN A 219 -22.20 -9.96 -0.58
CA GLN A 219 -21.86 -8.55 -0.82
C GLN A 219 -21.76 -8.21 -2.31
N PHE A 220 -21.44 -9.18 -3.17
CA PHE A 220 -21.14 -8.93 -4.59
C PHE A 220 -21.96 -9.79 -5.55
N SER A 221 -22.81 -10.72 -5.06
CA SER A 221 -23.53 -11.69 -5.90
C SER A 221 -22.59 -12.52 -6.79
N ILE A 222 -21.38 -12.80 -6.29
CA ILE A 222 -20.37 -13.62 -6.99
C ILE A 222 -20.45 -15.05 -6.47
N ASN A 223 -20.70 -16.00 -7.37
CA ASN A 223 -20.70 -17.42 -7.07
C ASN A 223 -19.31 -18.04 -7.28
N CYS A 224 -18.80 -18.76 -6.27
CA CYS A 224 -17.52 -19.44 -6.35
C CYS A 224 -17.68 -20.95 -6.61
N LEU A 225 -17.13 -21.40 -7.74
CA LEU A 225 -16.84 -22.81 -8.01
C LEU A 225 -15.59 -23.24 -7.26
N ILE A 226 -15.61 -24.44 -6.70
CA ILE A 226 -14.46 -25.04 -6.01
C ILE A 226 -14.13 -26.41 -6.63
N PRO A 227 -12.88 -26.87 -6.53
CA PRO A 227 -12.49 -28.20 -7.00
C PRO A 227 -13.24 -29.34 -6.29
N GLU A 228 -13.18 -30.57 -6.83
CA GLU A 228 -13.72 -31.76 -6.14
C GLU A 228 -12.91 -32.07 -4.86
N ALA A 229 -13.46 -32.93 -3.99
CA ALA A 229 -12.83 -33.27 -2.70
C ALA A 229 -11.36 -33.72 -2.81
N ASP A 230 -11.06 -34.63 -3.74
CA ASP A 230 -9.70 -35.14 -3.94
C ASP A 230 -8.75 -34.05 -4.44
N GLU A 231 -9.26 -33.15 -5.29
CA GLU A 231 -8.48 -32.01 -5.79
C GLU A 231 -8.21 -30.99 -4.70
N ARG A 232 -9.20 -30.69 -3.86
CA ARG A 232 -9.04 -29.79 -2.72
C ARG A 232 -8.02 -30.33 -1.72
N ALA A 233 -8.03 -31.65 -1.48
CA ALA A 233 -7.05 -32.29 -0.60
C ALA A 233 -5.63 -32.12 -1.14
N LYS A 234 -5.40 -32.39 -2.43
CA LYS A 234 -4.09 -32.25 -3.06
C LYS A 234 -3.63 -30.79 -3.18
N ILE A 235 -4.52 -29.86 -3.51
CA ILE A 235 -4.25 -28.42 -3.51
C ILE A 235 -3.78 -27.97 -2.12
N ASN A 236 -4.52 -28.36 -1.07
CA ASN A 236 -4.18 -28.03 0.30
C ASN A 236 -2.84 -28.65 0.73
N GLN A 237 -2.59 -29.90 0.35
CA GLN A 237 -1.31 -30.57 0.61
C GLN A 237 -0.15 -29.79 -0.02
N ILE A 238 -0.25 -29.42 -1.31
CA ILE A 238 0.78 -28.64 -2.01
C ILE A 238 1.04 -27.31 -1.29
N ILE A 239 -0.01 -26.61 -0.84
CA ILE A 239 0.15 -25.33 -0.13
C ILE A 239 1.04 -25.51 1.11
N PHE A 240 0.70 -26.44 2.00
CA PHE A 240 1.38 -26.57 3.29
C PHE A 240 2.72 -27.35 3.20
N GLU A 241 2.81 -28.37 2.35
CA GLU A 241 3.99 -29.24 2.25
C GLU A 241 5.02 -28.77 1.22
N GLU A 242 4.64 -27.91 0.27
CA GLU A 242 5.56 -27.36 -0.73
C GLU A 242 5.66 -25.83 -0.63
N LEU A 243 4.56 -25.10 -0.84
CA LEU A 243 4.60 -23.66 -1.08
C LEU A 243 5.02 -22.87 0.15
N CYS A 244 4.44 -23.18 1.32
CA CYS A 244 4.83 -22.60 2.61
C CYS A 244 6.25 -23.00 3.05
N LEU A 245 6.91 -23.93 2.35
CA LEU A 245 8.31 -24.31 2.55
C LEU A 245 9.22 -23.79 1.42
N GLY A 246 8.70 -22.92 0.55
CA GLY A 246 9.45 -22.32 -0.56
C GLY A 246 9.75 -23.26 -1.72
N GLN A 247 9.01 -24.37 -1.86
CA GLN A 247 9.20 -25.36 -2.92
C GLN A 247 8.17 -25.16 -4.04
N PHE A 248 8.62 -24.88 -5.26
CA PHE A 248 7.73 -24.58 -6.40
C PHE A 248 7.95 -25.57 -7.55
N THR A 249 7.35 -26.75 -7.43
CA THR A 249 7.59 -27.86 -8.37
C THR A 249 6.77 -27.73 -9.66
N GLU A 250 7.32 -28.19 -10.79
CA GLU A 250 6.59 -28.23 -12.06
C GLU A 250 5.41 -29.19 -12.02
N ALA A 251 5.52 -30.30 -11.28
CA ALA A 251 4.42 -31.26 -11.11
C ALA A 251 3.21 -30.60 -10.43
N SER A 252 3.43 -29.85 -9.36
CA SER A 252 2.38 -29.10 -8.67
C SER A 252 1.81 -27.98 -9.55
N ARG A 253 2.67 -27.25 -10.29
CA ARG A 253 2.22 -26.22 -11.24
C ARG A 253 1.31 -26.78 -12.32
N ALA A 254 1.71 -27.89 -12.96
CA ALA A 254 0.92 -28.56 -13.98
C ALA A 254 -0.41 -29.07 -13.42
N TYR A 255 -0.41 -29.59 -12.18
CA TYR A 255 -1.62 -30.01 -11.50
C TYR A 255 -2.61 -28.86 -11.28
N TYR A 256 -2.14 -27.71 -10.79
CA TYR A 256 -2.99 -26.52 -10.63
C TYR A 256 -3.59 -26.07 -11.97
N ALA A 257 -2.79 -26.00 -13.03
CA ALA A 257 -3.28 -25.61 -14.36
C ALA A 257 -4.38 -26.56 -14.89
N GLN A 258 -4.26 -27.87 -14.62
CA GLN A 258 -5.29 -28.85 -14.97
C GLN A 258 -6.60 -28.62 -14.20
N VAL A 259 -6.53 -28.36 -12.90
CA VAL A 259 -7.72 -28.06 -12.09
C VAL A 259 -8.39 -26.77 -12.56
N ILE A 260 -7.61 -25.73 -12.88
CA ILE A 260 -8.13 -24.47 -13.45
C ILE A 260 -8.88 -24.74 -14.76
N ALA A 261 -8.31 -25.56 -15.66
CA ALA A 261 -8.96 -25.92 -16.91
C ALA A 261 -10.28 -26.69 -16.68
N ARG A 262 -10.31 -27.63 -15.74
CA ARG A 262 -11.55 -28.36 -15.38
C ARG A 262 -12.64 -27.43 -14.83
N LEU A 263 -12.27 -26.41 -14.07
CA LEU A 263 -13.21 -25.40 -13.57
C LEU A 263 -13.66 -24.44 -14.67
N ALA A 264 -12.82 -24.14 -15.64
CA ALA A 264 -13.20 -23.39 -16.84
C ALA A 264 -14.27 -24.14 -17.65
N GLU A 265 -14.12 -25.47 -17.82
CA GLU A 265 -15.12 -26.34 -18.46
C GLU A 265 -16.48 -26.34 -17.72
N GLN A 266 -16.48 -26.06 -16.41
CA GLN A 266 -17.70 -25.89 -15.60
C GLN A 266 -18.29 -24.46 -15.65
N GLY A 267 -17.74 -23.59 -16.49
CA GLY A 267 -18.22 -22.23 -16.72
C GLY A 267 -17.67 -21.18 -15.75
N ALA A 268 -16.52 -21.44 -15.10
CA ALA A 268 -15.80 -20.36 -14.41
C ALA A 268 -15.32 -19.30 -15.42
N GLN A 269 -15.54 -18.03 -15.12
CA GLN A 269 -15.17 -16.89 -15.98
C GLN A 269 -13.78 -16.32 -15.65
N GLY A 270 -13.29 -16.65 -14.46
CA GLY A 270 -12.00 -16.26 -13.90
C GLY A 270 -11.63 -17.18 -12.75
N VAL A 271 -10.39 -17.10 -12.25
CA VAL A 271 -9.91 -17.89 -11.10
C VAL A 271 -9.33 -16.98 -10.04
N ILE A 272 -9.81 -17.14 -8.81
CA ILE A 272 -9.24 -16.50 -7.62
C ILE A 272 -8.10 -17.36 -7.09
N PHE A 273 -6.91 -16.78 -6.99
CA PHE A 273 -5.81 -17.34 -6.20
C PHE A 273 -5.98 -16.90 -4.75
N GLY A 274 -6.85 -17.61 -4.02
CA GLY A 274 -7.24 -17.41 -2.62
C GLY A 274 -6.28 -18.01 -1.60
N CYS A 275 -5.02 -18.23 -1.99
CA CYS A 275 -3.87 -18.40 -1.12
C CYS A 275 -2.73 -17.62 -1.77
N THR A 276 -2.09 -16.75 -0.99
CA THR A 276 -1.15 -15.74 -1.50
C THR A 276 0.12 -16.37 -2.08
N GLU A 277 0.41 -17.62 -1.75
CA GLU A 277 1.50 -18.42 -2.30
C GLU A 277 1.18 -19.05 -3.67
N ILE A 278 -0.10 -19.16 -4.07
CA ILE A 278 -0.47 -19.78 -5.36
C ILE A 278 0.09 -18.98 -6.54
N GLY A 279 0.07 -17.65 -6.45
CA GLY A 279 0.65 -16.77 -7.48
C GLY A 279 2.17 -16.93 -7.63
N LEU A 280 2.86 -17.46 -6.62
CA LEU A 280 4.29 -17.80 -6.70
C LEU A 280 4.52 -19.12 -7.47
N LEU A 281 3.56 -20.04 -7.40
CA LEU A 281 3.63 -21.32 -8.12
C LEU A 281 3.18 -21.18 -9.57
N VAL A 282 2.04 -20.53 -9.82
CA VAL A 282 1.33 -20.55 -11.10
C VAL A 282 1.34 -19.14 -11.72
N PRO A 283 2.22 -18.89 -12.71
CA PRO A 283 2.17 -17.64 -13.48
C PRO A 283 0.84 -17.48 -14.22
N GLU A 284 0.42 -16.24 -14.47
CA GLU A 284 -0.86 -15.95 -15.14
C GLU A 284 -0.97 -16.63 -16.51
N GLU A 285 0.12 -16.69 -17.28
CA GLU A 285 0.19 -17.32 -18.59
C GLU A 285 0.01 -18.85 -18.57
N ARG A 286 0.05 -19.47 -17.38
CA ARG A 286 -0.27 -20.89 -17.18
C ARG A 286 -1.74 -21.14 -16.87
N SER A 287 -2.51 -20.10 -16.59
CA SER A 287 -3.95 -20.18 -16.38
C SER A 287 -4.70 -19.99 -17.69
N VAL A 288 -5.68 -20.85 -17.96
CA VAL A 288 -6.63 -20.66 -19.08
C VAL A 288 -7.74 -19.66 -18.75
N LEU A 289 -7.84 -19.25 -17.47
CA LEU A 289 -8.80 -18.26 -16.98
C LEU A 289 -8.07 -16.97 -16.56
N PRO A 290 -8.71 -15.79 -16.70
CA PRO A 290 -8.24 -14.57 -16.06
C PRO A 290 -8.01 -14.78 -14.57
N VAL A 291 -6.83 -14.38 -14.08
CA VAL A 291 -6.40 -14.60 -12.70
C VAL A 291 -6.73 -13.38 -11.84
N PHE A 292 -7.32 -13.63 -10.68
CA PHE A 292 -7.48 -12.67 -9.60
C PHE A 292 -6.55 -13.06 -8.46
N ASP A 293 -5.32 -12.52 -8.48
CA ASP A 293 -4.36 -12.69 -7.39
C ASP A 293 -4.78 -11.85 -6.19
N THR A 294 -5.25 -12.52 -5.14
CA THR A 294 -5.77 -11.85 -3.93
C THR A 294 -4.70 -11.05 -3.20
N ALA A 295 -3.43 -11.46 -3.24
CA ALA A 295 -2.33 -10.73 -2.61
C ALA A 295 -2.09 -9.41 -3.33
N ALA A 296 -1.98 -9.46 -4.65
CA ALA A 296 -1.73 -8.29 -5.48
C ALA A 296 -2.90 -7.30 -5.44
N ILE A 297 -4.13 -7.80 -5.57
CA ILE A 297 -5.34 -6.96 -5.50
C ILE A 297 -5.46 -6.28 -4.13
N HIS A 298 -5.18 -7.01 -3.05
CA HIS A 298 -5.28 -6.46 -1.70
C HIS A 298 -4.15 -5.46 -1.39
N ALA A 299 -2.95 -5.66 -1.94
CA ALA A 299 -1.87 -4.69 -1.87
C ALA A 299 -2.22 -3.38 -2.60
N GLU A 300 -2.85 -3.45 -3.78
CA GLU A 300 -3.32 -2.26 -4.50
C GLU A 300 -4.44 -1.54 -3.73
N ASP A 301 -5.34 -2.28 -3.08
CA ASP A 301 -6.39 -1.71 -2.21
C ASP A 301 -5.78 -0.95 -1.02
N ALA A 302 -4.71 -1.50 -0.43
CA ALA A 302 -3.94 -0.83 0.62
C ALA A 302 -3.30 0.48 0.12
N VAL A 303 -2.68 0.47 -1.07
CA VAL A 303 -2.11 1.68 -1.68
C VAL A 303 -3.19 2.74 -1.92
N ALA A 304 -4.36 2.34 -2.43
CA ALA A 304 -5.48 3.25 -2.65
C ALA A 304 -5.97 3.88 -1.33
N PHE A 305 -6.08 3.08 -0.26
CA PHE A 305 -6.45 3.57 1.06
C PHE A 305 -5.42 4.53 1.65
N MET A 306 -4.12 4.24 1.48
CA MET A 306 -3.03 5.07 1.99
C MET A 306 -3.01 6.47 1.34
N LEU A 307 -3.51 6.60 0.10
CA LEU A 307 -3.49 7.84 -0.68
C LEU A 307 -4.85 8.58 -0.73
N SER A 308 -5.85 8.13 0.03
CA SER A 308 -7.20 8.74 0.09
C SER A 308 -7.31 9.90 1.10
#